data_AF-A0AA42Z988-F1
#
_entry.id   AF-A0AA42Z988-F1
#
_cell.length_a   1.000
_cell.length_b   1.000
_cell.length_c   1.000
_cell.angle_alpha   90.00
_cell.angle_beta   90.00
_cell.angle_gamma   90.00
#
_symmetry.space_group_name_H-M   'P 1'
#
loop_
_entity.id
_entity.type
_entity.pdbx_description
1 polymer ?
#
loop_
_entity_poly.entity_id
_entity_poly.type
_entity_poly.pdbx_seq_one_letter_code
_entity_poly.pdbx_strand_id
1 'polypeptide(L)'
;MKNIQRTLLVLMAFSYSFLGYANKEVHELGEIDNILRIEIESESGAINVERRFETSEALFDFNVVDMLTSITVEDDFCTVSITVRVRVGVDSNFIEVSATVNDIPCDDVAAVARRTIQQLKAGIK
;
A
#
# COMPACT_ATOMS: atom_id res chain seq x y z
N MET A 1 47.70 14.63 5.82
CA MET A 1 47.12 15.77 5.07
C MET A 1 46.35 15.24 3.89
N LYS A 2 45.05 15.58 3.81
CA LYS A 2 44.09 15.37 2.70
C LYS A 2 43.78 13.91 2.31
N ASN A 3 42.59 13.57 1.84
CA ASN A 3 41.20 13.97 2.06
C ASN A 3 40.42 13.18 1.00
N ILE A 4 39.33 12.52 1.43
CA ILE A 4 38.01 12.51 0.79
C ILE A 4 37.88 11.86 -0.61
N GLN A 5 37.07 10.79 -0.69
CA GLN A 5 35.82 10.65 -1.49
C GLN A 5 35.59 9.16 -1.78
N ARG A 6 34.72 8.47 -1.03
CA ARG A 6 33.26 8.33 -1.29
C ARG A 6 32.98 8.02 -2.77
N THR A 7 32.61 6.79 -3.08
CA THR A 7 31.49 6.48 -3.98
C THR A 7 30.99 5.08 -3.64
N LEU A 8 29.94 5.04 -2.82
CA LEU A 8 29.13 3.85 -2.55
C LEU A 8 28.20 3.69 -3.76
N LEU A 9 28.39 2.63 -4.53
CA LEU A 9 27.59 2.33 -5.72
C LEU A 9 26.38 1.51 -5.25
N VAL A 10 25.28 2.20 -4.89
CA VAL A 10 24.00 1.55 -4.61
C VAL A 10 23.32 1.24 -5.94
N LEU A 11 23.44 0.00 -6.38
CA LEU A 11 22.62 -0.57 -7.45
C LEU A 11 21.18 -0.71 -6.93
N MET A 12 20.31 0.25 -7.23
CA MET A 12 18.88 0.06 -7.11
C MET A 12 18.41 -0.92 -8.20
N ALA A 13 18.16 -2.17 -7.80
CA ALA A 13 17.40 -3.09 -8.62
C ALA A 13 15.91 -2.72 -8.48
N PHE A 14 15.43 -1.86 -9.36
CA PHE A 14 13.98 -1.70 -9.60
C PHE A 14 13.52 -2.87 -10.47
N SER A 15 13.21 -4.00 -9.85
CA SER A 15 12.55 -5.10 -10.55
C SER A 15 11.06 -4.82 -10.60
N TYR A 16 10.59 -4.20 -11.69
CA TYR A 16 9.17 -4.24 -12.07
C TYR A 16 8.83 -5.65 -12.52
N SER A 17 8.41 -6.49 -11.58
CA SER A 17 7.79 -7.77 -11.90
C SER A 17 6.31 -7.53 -12.21
N PHE A 18 5.99 -7.15 -13.45
CA PHE A 18 4.64 -7.36 -13.98
C PHE A 18 4.49 -8.86 -14.29
N LEU A 19 4.26 -9.64 -13.25
CA LEU A 19 3.71 -10.99 -13.38
C LEU A 19 2.24 -10.89 -13.00
N GLY A 20 1.39 -10.85 -14.03
CA GLY A 20 -0.05 -11.06 -13.88
C GLY A 20 -0.29 -12.49 -13.40
N TYR A 21 -0.21 -12.71 -12.08
CA TYR A 21 -0.76 -13.89 -11.44
C TYR A 21 -2.21 -13.59 -11.08
N ALA A 22 -3.14 -14.08 -11.91
CA ALA A 22 -4.51 -14.30 -11.48
C ALA A 22 -4.50 -15.45 -10.45
N ASN A 23 -4.19 -15.14 -9.20
CA ASN A 23 -4.35 -16.09 -8.10
C ASN A 23 -5.84 -16.15 -7.76
N LYS A 24 -6.49 -17.23 -8.19
CA LYS A 24 -7.87 -17.52 -7.85
C LYS A 24 -7.92 -18.10 -6.43
N GLU A 25 -7.69 -17.25 -5.44
CA GLU A 25 -8.12 -17.58 -4.08
C GLU A 25 -9.65 -17.43 -4.05
N VAL A 26 -10.34 -18.57 -4.01
CA VAL A 26 -11.77 -18.63 -3.71
C VAL A 26 -11.89 -18.28 -2.23
N HIS A 27 -11.97 -16.98 -1.93
CA HIS A 27 -12.57 -16.53 -0.69
C HIS A 27 -14.08 -16.81 -0.78
N GLU A 28 -14.62 -17.41 0.28
CA GLU A 28 -16.05 -17.49 0.53
C GLU A 28 -16.70 -16.14 0.18
N LEU A 29 -17.93 -16.16 -0.37
CA LEU A 29 -18.72 -14.99 -0.76
C LEU A 29 -19.08 -14.11 0.48
N GLY A 30 -18.06 -13.55 1.11
CA GLY A 30 -18.11 -12.52 2.14
C GLY A 30 -17.95 -11.14 1.51
N GLU A 31 -18.42 -10.13 2.21
CA GLU A 31 -18.58 -8.74 1.76
C GLU A 31 -17.53 -8.27 0.75
N ILE A 32 -18.05 -7.78 -0.38
CA ILE A 32 -17.31 -7.34 -1.54
C ILE A 32 -16.77 -5.94 -1.25
N ASP A 33 -15.52 -5.84 -0.75
CA ASP A 33 -14.96 -4.55 -0.34
C ASP A 33 -13.67 -4.17 -1.06
N ASN A 34 -13.60 -2.89 -1.43
CA ASN A 34 -12.35 -2.19 -1.73
C ASN A 34 -11.66 -1.87 -0.41
N ILE A 35 -10.36 -2.14 -0.29
CA ILE A 35 -9.65 -2.08 1.00
C ILE A 35 -8.37 -1.27 0.88
N LEU A 36 -8.16 -0.39 1.86
CA LEU A 36 -6.86 0.17 2.19
C LEU A 36 -6.48 -0.33 3.58
N ARG A 37 -5.40 -1.10 3.67
CA ARG A 37 -4.82 -1.58 4.92
C ARG A 37 -3.41 -1.02 5.10
N ILE A 38 -3.13 -0.55 6.30
CA ILE A 38 -1.82 -0.04 6.71
C ILE A 38 -1.43 -0.79 7.97
N GLU A 39 -0.33 -1.53 7.88
CA GLU A 39 0.26 -2.30 8.96
C GLU A 39 1.58 -1.63 9.34
N ILE A 40 1.70 -1.21 10.58
CA ILE A 40 2.86 -0.49 11.11
C ILE A 40 3.50 -1.38 12.15
N GLU A 41 4.75 -1.74 11.94
CA GLU A 41 5.56 -2.46 12.91
C GLU A 41 6.60 -1.50 13.50
N SER A 42 6.64 -1.46 14.84
CA SER A 42 7.54 -0.62 15.63
C SER A 42 8.10 -1.41 16.81
N GLU A 43 9.09 -0.84 17.51
CA GLU A 43 9.60 -1.44 18.75
C GLU A 43 8.52 -1.53 19.84
N SER A 44 7.59 -0.56 19.86
CA SER A 44 6.44 -0.53 20.77
C SER A 44 5.32 -1.51 20.40
N GLY A 45 5.38 -2.15 19.23
CA GLY A 45 4.42 -3.16 18.77
C GLY A 45 3.88 -2.91 17.36
N ALA A 46 2.84 -3.66 17.00
CA ALA A 46 2.20 -3.60 15.68
C ALA A 46 0.83 -2.92 15.73
N ILE A 47 0.60 -1.98 14.82
CA ILE A 47 -0.69 -1.30 14.61
C ILE A 47 -1.24 -1.70 13.24
N ASN A 48 -2.49 -2.16 13.20
CA ASN A 48 -3.18 -2.47 11.95
C ASN A 48 -4.38 -1.54 11.81
N VAL A 49 -4.41 -0.77 10.72
CA VAL A 49 -5.54 0.10 10.37
C VAL A 49 -6.07 -0.34 9.01
N GLU A 50 -7.34 -0.72 8.98
CA GLU A 50 -8.03 -1.12 7.76
C GLU A 50 -9.21 -0.19 7.52
N ARG A 51 -9.37 0.25 6.27
CA ARG A 51 -10.56 0.95 5.82
C ARG A 51 -11.14 0.26 4.60
N ARG A 52 -12.46 0.00 4.69
CA ARG A 52 -13.28 -0.59 3.63
C ARG A 52 -14.07 0.50 2.92
N PHE A 53 -14.23 0.34 1.62
CA PHE A 53 -14.97 1.27 0.76
C PHE A 53 -15.96 0.49 -0.11
N GLU A 54 -17.19 1.01 -0.18
CA GLU A 54 -18.27 0.45 -0.99
C GLU A 54 -17.97 0.51 -2.48
N THR A 55 -17.23 1.54 -2.93
CA THR A 55 -16.87 1.73 -4.34
C THR A 55 -15.37 1.96 -4.51
N SER A 56 -14.84 1.60 -5.67
CA SER A 56 -13.46 1.87 -6.04
C SER A 56 -13.19 3.37 -6.17
N GLU A 57 -14.18 4.15 -6.62
CA GLU A 57 -14.11 5.61 -6.69
C GLU A 57 -13.93 6.22 -5.29
N ALA A 58 -14.69 5.75 -4.30
CA ALA A 58 -14.53 6.20 -2.92
C ALA A 58 -13.14 5.89 -2.36
N LEU A 59 -12.54 4.74 -2.70
CA LEU A 59 -11.16 4.44 -2.36
C LEU A 59 -10.17 5.38 -3.08
N PHE A 60 -10.39 5.62 -4.38
CA PHE A 60 -9.48 6.44 -5.18
C PHE A 60 -9.46 7.92 -4.79
N ASP A 61 -10.58 8.43 -4.28
CA ASP A 61 -10.72 9.80 -3.83
C ASP A 61 -10.41 9.95 -2.33
N PHE A 62 -10.11 8.85 -1.65
CA PHE A 62 -9.80 8.85 -0.23
C PHE A 62 -8.48 9.59 0.08
N ASN A 63 -8.55 10.52 1.03
CA ASN A 63 -7.37 11.17 1.55
C ASN A 63 -6.71 10.31 2.65
N VAL A 64 -5.66 9.59 2.27
CA VAL A 64 -4.90 8.71 3.18
C VAL A 64 -4.40 9.44 4.44
N VAL A 65 -4.12 10.74 4.37
CA VAL A 65 -3.66 11.52 5.54
C VAL A 65 -4.68 11.48 6.67
N ASP A 66 -5.97 11.47 6.37
CA ASP A 66 -7.03 11.45 7.39
C ASP A 66 -7.01 10.12 8.19
N MET A 67 -6.60 9.02 7.56
CA MET A 67 -6.40 7.73 8.22
C MET A 67 -5.10 7.69 9.02
N LEU A 68 -4.08 8.42 8.60
CA LEU A 68 -2.79 8.49 9.29
C LEU A 68 -2.83 9.43 10.50
N THR A 69 -3.66 10.48 10.47
CA THR A 69 -3.82 11.38 11.62
C THR A 69 -4.38 10.68 12.87
N SER A 70 -5.03 9.53 12.72
CA SER A 70 -5.46 8.69 13.85
C SER A 70 -4.36 7.77 14.39
N ILE A 71 -3.19 7.74 13.76
CA ILE A 71 -2.07 6.88 14.13
C ILE A 71 -0.97 7.74 14.71
N THR A 72 -0.82 7.68 16.02
CA THR A 72 0.35 8.23 16.71
C THR A 72 1.38 7.12 16.83
N VAL A 73 2.49 7.22 16.11
CA VAL A 73 3.65 6.33 16.31
C VAL A 73 4.69 7.16 17.04
N GLU A 74 5.00 6.79 18.28
CA GLU A 74 5.93 7.54 19.14
C GLU A 74 7.40 7.15 18.88
N ASP A 75 7.64 6.15 18.03
CA ASP A 75 8.97 5.59 17.75
C ASP A 75 9.60 6.15 16.47
N ASP A 76 10.88 6.53 16.57
CA ASP A 76 11.71 7.01 15.46
C ASP A 76 12.02 5.91 14.41
N PHE A 77 11.80 4.64 14.77
CA PHE A 77 12.05 3.48 13.91
C PHE A 77 10.78 2.62 13.79
N CYS A 78 10.04 2.85 12.72
CA CYS A 78 8.92 2.00 12.33
C CYS A 78 8.94 1.70 10.84
N THR A 79 8.56 0.46 10.52
CA THR A 79 8.43 -0.07 9.16
C THR A 79 6.96 -0.28 8.86
N VAL A 80 6.52 0.19 7.70
CA VAL A 80 5.11 0.15 7.32
C VAL A 80 4.91 -0.71 6.08
N SER A 81 3.91 -1.58 6.13
CA SER A 81 3.33 -2.26 4.99
C SER A 81 2.00 -1.63 4.62
N ILE A 82 1.80 -1.36 3.34
CA ILE A 82 0.57 -0.80 2.79
C ILE A 82 0.02 -1.79 1.79
N THR A 83 -1.16 -2.31 2.07
CA THR A 83 -1.90 -3.17 1.14
C THR A 83 -3.13 -2.44 0.64
N VAL A 84 -3.24 -2.31 -0.68
CA VAL A 84 -4.40 -1.73 -1.35
C VAL A 84 -5.02 -2.81 -2.22
N ARG A 85 -6.31 -3.07 -2.03
CA ARG A 85 -7.10 -3.98 -2.85
C ARG A 85 -8.23 -3.21 -3.49
N VAL A 86 -8.29 -3.23 -4.81
CA VAL A 86 -9.31 -2.55 -5.59
C VAL A 86 -10.07 -3.58 -6.41
N ARG A 87 -11.39 -3.47 -6.39
CA ARG A 87 -12.28 -4.27 -7.21
C ARG A 87 -13.15 -3.35 -8.06
N VAL A 88 -13.22 -3.64 -9.35
CA VAL A 88 -14.04 -2.90 -10.32
C VAL A 88 -14.93 -3.88 -11.07
N GLY A 89 -16.24 -3.65 -11.02
CA GLY A 89 -17.25 -4.50 -11.64
C GLY A 89 -18.40 -4.83 -10.70
N VAL A 90 -19.36 -5.62 -11.18
CA VAL A 90 -20.61 -5.92 -10.46
C VAL A 90 -20.80 -7.44 -10.43
N ASP A 91 -21.24 -7.95 -9.27
CA ASP A 91 -21.51 -9.37 -9.04
C ASP A 91 -20.33 -10.26 -9.46
N SER A 92 -20.56 -11.18 -10.40
CA SER A 92 -19.58 -12.14 -10.93
C SER A 92 -18.72 -11.59 -12.07
N ASN A 93 -18.98 -10.37 -12.55
CA ASN A 93 -18.22 -9.73 -13.62
C ASN A 93 -17.38 -8.59 -13.03
N PHE A 94 -16.23 -8.97 -12.46
CA PHE A 94 -15.32 -8.02 -11.83
C PHE A 94 -13.86 -8.33 -12.12
N ILE A 95 -13.05 -7.29 -12.00
CA ILE A 95 -11.59 -7.34 -11.96
C ILE A 95 -11.18 -6.96 -10.54
N GLU A 96 -10.30 -7.76 -9.94
CA GLU A 96 -9.66 -7.45 -8.66
C GLU A 96 -8.16 -7.27 -8.88
N VAL A 97 -7.61 -6.21 -8.30
CA VAL A 97 -6.17 -5.94 -8.31
C VAL A 97 -5.74 -5.56 -6.91
N SER A 98 -4.64 -6.13 -6.45
CA SER A 98 -4.02 -5.78 -5.19
C SER A 98 -2.57 -5.34 -5.39
N ALA A 99 -2.11 -4.44 -4.53
CA ALA A 99 -0.71 -4.08 -4.42
C ALA A 99 -0.33 -3.97 -2.95
N THR A 100 0.79 -4.59 -2.59
CA THR A 100 1.39 -4.49 -1.26
C THR A 100 2.78 -3.89 -1.40
N VAL A 101 3.06 -2.86 -0.60
CA VAL A 101 4.37 -2.21 -0.53
C VAL A 101 4.84 -2.30 0.91
N ASN A 102 6.02 -2.89 1.12
CA ASN A 102 6.61 -3.15 2.44
C ASN A 102 7.79 -2.20 2.72
N ASP A 103 8.27 -2.23 3.96
CA ASP A 103 9.49 -1.55 4.41
C ASP A 103 9.46 -0.03 4.18
N ILE A 104 8.28 0.58 4.33
CA ILE A 104 8.09 2.01 4.13
C ILE A 104 8.44 2.75 5.42
N PRO A 105 9.31 3.77 5.37
CA PRO A 105 9.52 4.67 6.51
C PRO A 105 8.22 5.37 6.89
N CYS A 106 7.94 5.52 8.18
CA CYS A 106 6.69 6.11 8.65
C CYS A 106 6.40 7.52 8.09
N ASP A 107 7.43 8.33 7.87
CA ASP A 107 7.30 9.66 7.25
C ASP A 107 6.79 9.62 5.80
N ASP A 108 7.05 8.53 5.09
CA ASP A 108 6.76 8.38 3.66
C ASP A 108 5.42 7.67 3.38
N VAL A 109 4.76 7.13 4.40
CA VAL A 109 3.55 6.28 4.27
C VAL A 109 2.47 6.97 3.47
N ALA A 110 2.17 8.23 3.77
CA ALA A 110 1.15 8.99 3.06
C ALA A 110 1.46 9.12 1.56
N ALA A 111 2.72 9.41 1.23
CA ALA A 111 3.17 9.59 -0.14
C ALA A 111 3.23 8.27 -0.91
N VAL A 112 3.62 7.17 -0.26
CA VAL A 112 3.65 5.84 -0.87
C VAL A 112 2.24 5.31 -1.07
N ALA A 113 1.36 5.37 -0.07
CA ALA A 113 -0.04 4.94 -0.22
C ALA A 113 -0.74 5.65 -1.38
N ARG A 114 -0.62 6.99 -1.46
CA ARG A 114 -1.20 7.77 -2.56
C ARG A 114 -0.67 7.32 -3.92
N ARG A 115 0.64 7.07 -4.03
CA ARG A 115 1.25 6.57 -5.27
C ARG A 115 0.72 5.18 -5.63
N THR A 116 0.64 4.26 -4.66
CA THR A 116 0.09 2.91 -4.88
C THR A 116 -1.36 2.95 -5.36
N ILE A 117 -2.20 3.75 -4.71
CA ILE A 117 -3.60 3.94 -5.10
C ILE A 117 -3.70 4.48 -6.53
N GLN A 118 -2.87 5.47 -6.90
CA GLN A 118 -2.88 6.01 -8.26
C GLN A 118 -2.37 5.03 -9.32
N GLN A 119 -1.35 4.23 -9.00
CA GLN A 119 -0.86 3.18 -9.89
C GLN A 119 -1.94 2.14 -10.17
N LEU A 120 -2.68 1.71 -9.12
CA LEU A 120 -3.82 0.81 -9.29
C LEU A 120 -4.94 1.46 -10.11
N LYS A 121 -5.27 2.73 -9.85
CA LYS A 121 -6.25 3.49 -10.64
C LYS A 121 -5.88 3.56 -12.12
N ALA A 122 -4.60 3.74 -12.43
CA ALA A 122 -4.10 3.80 -13.79
C ALA A 122 -4.05 2.42 -14.47
N GLY A 123 -3.78 1.35 -13.72
CA GLY A 123 -3.70 -0.01 -14.25
C GLY A 123 -5.06 -0.68 -14.51
N ILE A 124 -6.13 -0.16 -13.92
CA ILE A 124 -7.50 -0.69 -14.08
C ILE A 124 -8.30 0.06 -15.18
N LYS A 125 -7.86 1.26 -15.57
CA LYS A 125 -8.45 2.03 -16.69
C LYS A 125 -7.97 1.53 -18.04
#